data_AF-A0A5J6VS88-F1
#
_entry.id   AF-A0A5J6VS88-F1
#
_cell.length_a   1.000
_cell.length_b   1.000
_cell.length_c   1.000
_cell.angle_alpha   90.00
_cell.angle_beta   90.00
_cell.angle_gamma   90.00
#
_symmetry.space_group_name_H-M   'P 1'
#
loop_
_entity.id
_entity.type
_entity.pdbx_description
1 polymer ?
#
loop_
_entity_poly.entity_id
_entity_poly.type
_entity_poly.pdbx_seq_one_letter_code
_entity_poly.pdbx_strand_id
1 'polypeptide(L)' 'MRVLTSICYDQLLSWVWLEAVWQCPDIIIATSNVWWAASTDIPAIEDENTVAWARLMGNDVVWARNE' A
#
# COMPACT_ATOMS: atom_id res chain seq x y z
N MET A 1 8.21 5.31 16.27
CA MET A 1 8.11 5.39 14.81
C MET A 1 8.29 4.01 14.21
N ARG A 2 7.18 3.35 13.94
CA ARG A 2 7.04 2.07 13.22
C ARG A 2 6.56 2.39 11.82
N VAL A 3 7.18 1.77 10.82
CA VAL A 3 6.88 2.03 9.41
C VAL A 3 6.41 0.73 8.79
N LEU A 4 5.26 0.78 8.10
CA LEU A 4 4.88 -0.27 7.16
C LEU A 4 5.45 0.09 5.80
N THR A 5 6.33 -0.74 5.26
CA THR A 5 6.77 -0.63 3.87
C THR A 5 5.97 -1.62 3.05
N SER A 6 5.06 -1.13 2.20
CA SER A 6 4.20 -1.95 1.34
C SER A 6 4.72 -1.88 -0.10
N ILE A 7 5.23 -3.01 -0.61
CA ILE A 7 5.91 -3.08 -1.90
C ILE A 7 4.96 -3.68 -2.95
N CYS A 8 4.49 -2.86 -3.88
CA CYS A 8 3.74 -3.24 -5.08
C CYS A 8 2.66 -4.28 -4.75
N TYR A 9 2.91 -5.55 -5.08
CA TYR A 9 2.04 -6.69 -4.80
C TYR A 9 1.50 -6.78 -3.36
N ASP A 10 2.26 -6.35 -2.35
CA ASP A 10 1.80 -6.30 -0.95
C ASP A 10 0.50 -5.51 -0.79
N GLN A 11 0.34 -4.46 -1.60
CA GLN A 11 -0.82 -3.56 -1.61
C GLN A 11 -2.09 -4.30 -2.02
N LEU A 12 -2.00 -5.47 -2.67
CA LEU A 12 -3.13 -6.30 -3.08
C LEU A 12 -3.51 -7.37 -2.04
N LEU A 13 -2.64 -7.66 -1.06
CA LEU A 13 -2.81 -8.77 -0.14
C LEU A 13 -3.47 -8.35 1.17
N SER A 14 -4.73 -8.72 1.37
CA SER A 14 -5.46 -8.43 2.60
C SER A 14 -4.78 -8.94 3.87
N TRP A 15 -4.04 -10.06 3.79
CA TRP A 15 -3.33 -10.60 4.96
C TRP A 15 -2.20 -9.68 5.44
N VAL A 16 -1.43 -9.08 4.53
CA VAL A 16 -0.36 -8.12 4.87
C VAL A 16 -0.95 -6.92 5.61
N TRP A 17 -2.10 -6.43 5.15
CA TRP A 17 -2.81 -5.34 5.82
C TRP A 17 -3.33 -5.71 7.21
N LEU A 18 -3.84 -6.94 7.40
CA LEU A 18 -4.26 -7.41 8.72
C LEU A 18 -3.07 -7.51 9.69
N GLU A 19 -1.90 -7.96 9.22
CA GLU A 19 -0.68 -7.94 10.02
C GLU A 19 -0.27 -6.51 10.38
N ALA A 20 -0.41 -5.55 9.45
CA ALA A 20 -0.14 -4.15 9.71
C ALA A 20 -1.09 -3.57 10.79
N VAL A 21 -2.39 -3.86 10.72
CA VAL A 21 -3.37 -3.45 11.74
C VAL A 21 -2.95 -3.94 13.12
N TRP A 22 -2.51 -5.20 13.24
CA TRP A 22 -2.02 -5.74 14.51
C TRP A 22 -0.73 -5.07 15.00
N GLN A 23 0.12 -4.65 14.06
CA GLN A 23 1.41 -4.04 14.34
C GLN A 23 1.36 -2.55 14.61
N CYS A 24 0.22 -1.88 14.39
CA CYS A 24 0.00 -0.44 14.62
C CYS A 24 1.16 0.45 14.11
N PRO A 25 1.40 0.53 12.79
CA PRO A 25 2.41 1.44 12.25
C PRO A 25 2.01 2.91 12.51
N ASP A 26 2.99 3.80 12.51
CA ASP A 26 2.77 5.24 12.57
C ASP A 26 2.56 5.82 11.16
N ILE A 27 3.21 5.24 10.14
CA ILE A 27 3.17 5.71 8.75
C ILE A 27 3.32 4.53 7.77
N ILE A 28 2.73 4.68 6.58
CA ILE A 28 2.82 3.72 5.49
C ILE A 28 3.70 4.31 4.38
N ILE A 29 4.66 3.53 3.90
CA ILE A 29 5.42 3.83 2.69
C ILE A 29 4.94 2.85 1.61
N ALA A 30 4.20 3.37 0.64
CA ALA A 30 3.69 2.61 -0.50
C ALA A 30 4.62 2.83 -1.70
N THR A 31 5.36 1.78 -2.07
CA THR A 31 6.29 1.82 -3.20
C THR A 31 5.88 0.82 -4.28
N SER A 32 5.83 1.25 -5.55
CA SER A 32 5.38 0.39 -6.65
C SER A 32 6.18 0.64 -7.94
N ASN A 33 6.36 -0.42 -8.74
CA ASN A 33 6.91 -0.33 -10.09
C ASN A 33 5.88 -0.89 -11.08
N VAL A 34 5.03 -0.02 -11.60
CA VAL A 34 3.80 -0.37 -12.31
C VAL A 34 3.90 -0.19 -13.83
N TRP A 35 5.04 0.25 -14.36
CA TRP A 35 5.26 0.49 -15.80
C TRP A 35 4.84 -0.68 -16.71
N TRP A 36 5.10 -1.91 -16.27
CA TRP A 36 4.81 -3.12 -17.04
C TRP A 36 3.31 -3.47 -17.03
N ALA A 37 2.56 -2.94 -16.07
CA ALA A 37 1.14 -3.19 -15.84
C ALA A 37 0.26 -1.99 -16.22
N ALA A 38 0.84 -0.97 -16.87
CA ALA A 38 0.16 0.30 -17.18
C ALA A 38 -1.13 0.14 -18.01
N SER A 39 -1.26 -0.94 -18.79
CA SER A 39 -2.46 -1.25 -19.58
C SER A 39 -3.48 -2.14 -18.86
N THR A 40 -3.38 -2.28 -17.54
CA THR A 40 -4.25 -3.11 -16.71
C THR A 40 -4.80 -2.32 -15.53
N ASP A 41 -5.76 -2.87 -14.80
CA ASP A 41 -6.32 -2.23 -13.62
C ASP A 41 -5.45 -2.40 -12.35
N ILE A 42 -4.33 -3.13 -12.44
CA ILE A 42 -3.46 -3.41 -11.28
C ILE A 42 -3.03 -2.13 -10.55
N PRO A 43 -2.54 -1.06 -11.21
CA PRO A 43 -2.10 0.15 -10.51
C PRO A 43 -3.24 0.84 -9.77
N ALA A 44 -4.45 0.84 -10.36
CA ALA A 44 -5.63 1.42 -9.72
C ALA A 44 -6.07 0.60 -8.50
N ILE A 45 -6.01 -0.73 -8.57
CA ILE A 45 -6.36 -1.61 -7.45
C ILE A 45 -5.33 -1.47 -6.31
N GLU A 46 -4.03 -1.40 -6.62
CA GLU A 46 -2.97 -1.16 -5.64
C GLU A 46 -3.21 0.15 -4.86
N ASP A 47 -3.55 1.21 -5.59
CA ASP A 47 -3.83 2.53 -5.01
C ASP A 47 -5.06 2.54 -4.12
N GLU A 48 -6.20 2.10 -4.65
CA GLU A 48 -7.46 2.12 -3.94
C GLU A 48 -7.42 1.22 -2.69
N ASN A 49 -6.78 0.05 -2.78
CA ASN A 49 -6.65 -0.84 -1.63
C ASN A 49 -5.75 -0.20 -0.55
N THR A 50 -4.60 0.37 -0.94
CA THR A 50 -3.71 1.07 -0.01
C THR A 50 -4.43 2.23 0.70
N VAL A 51 -5.18 3.05 -0.05
CA VAL A 51 -5.95 4.17 0.52
C VAL A 51 -7.03 3.67 1.46
N ALA A 52 -7.74 2.59 1.13
CA ALA A 52 -8.78 2.02 1.99
C ALA A 52 -8.22 1.55 3.34
N TRP A 53 -7.10 0.82 3.33
CA TRP A 53 -6.46 0.34 4.56
C TRP A 53 -5.80 1.46 5.37
N ALA A 54 -5.15 2.43 4.71
CA ALA A 54 -4.58 3.59 5.38
C ALA A 54 -5.67 4.40 6.11
N ARG A 55 -6.83 4.62 5.45
CA ARG A 55 -8.00 5.27 6.06
C ARG A 55 -8.54 4.46 7.24
N LEU A 56 -8.61 3.13 7.14
CA LEU A 56 -9.08 2.27 8.22
C LEU A 56 -8.18 2.39 9.46
N MET A 57 -6.86 2.43 9.25
CA MET A 57 -5.89 2.53 10.36
C MET A 57 -5.66 3.97 10.83
N GLY A 58 -6.11 4.98 10.08
CA GLY A 58 -5.87 6.39 10.40
C GLY A 58 -4.41 6.82 10.16
N ASN A 59 -3.71 6.15 9.23
CA ASN A 59 -2.31 6.41 8.91
C ASN A 59 -2.14 7.31 7.68
N ASP A 60 -1.09 8.13 7.70
CA ASP A 60 -0.60 8.81 6.50
C ASP A 60 0.16 7.86 5.57
N VAL A 61 0.12 8.15 4.27
CA VAL A 61 0.80 7.37 3.22
C VAL A 61 1.79 8.23 2.47
N VAL A 62 3.02 7.75 2.36
CA VAL A 62 4.06 8.30 1.49
C VAL A 62 4.20 7.39 0.27
N TRP A 63 4.20 7.98 -0.92
CA TRP A 63 4.21 7.25 -2.18
C TRP A 63 5.55 7.38 -2.90
N ALA A 64 6.01 6.29 -3.50
CA ALA A 64 7.09 6.28 -4.47
C ALA A 64 6.74 5.33 -5.61
N ARG A 65 6.47 5.86 -6.80
CA ARG A 65 6.05 5.04 -7.94
C ARG A 65 6.90 5.27 -9.16
N ASN A 66 7.22 4.17 -9.84
CA ASN A 66 7.73 4.21 -11.20
C ASN A 66 6.61 3.74 -12.15
N GLU A 67 6.30 4.61 -13.11
CA GLU A 67 5.18 4.50 -14.05
C GLU A 67 5.68 4.45 -15.48
#